data_AF-A0A914Q755-F1
#
_entry.id   AF-A0A914Q755-F1
#
_cell.length_a   1.000
_cell.length_b   1.000
_cell.length_c   1.000
_cell.angle_alpha   90.00
_cell.angle_beta   90.00
_cell.angle_gamma   90.00
#
_symmetry.space_group_name_H-M   'P 1'
#
loop_
_entity.id
_entity.type
_entity.pdbx_description
1 polymer ?
#
loop_
_entity_poly.entity_id
_entity_poly.type
_entity_poly.pdbx_seq_one_letter_code
_entity_poly.pdbx_strand_id
1 'polypeptide(L)'
;MLFYFFVAISFVSFVLFVLVDSAPVEIERRPKINYTQLWSKPVLTYSIIQQSKNLSLNDTSNTFRYAFSQLSTVILKQFIKQTTNISSTPADINIYFAPIDSSNGIGHIISRSSNDSIYFDDNENWRKYNPGEKLDPKQMDITWEAMNQIRNLFYVNEVTNADKILLDSSYSDSNKNYVLPKFYS
;
A
#
# COMPACT_ATOMS: atom_id res chain seq x y z
N MET A 1 -23.87 35.25 -76.29
CA MET A 1 -22.60 35.90 -75.90
C MET A 1 -21.87 34.95 -74.96
N LEU A 2 -20.60 34.69 -75.29
CA LEU A 2 -19.52 33.86 -74.70
C LEU A 2 -19.72 32.95 -73.47
N PHE A 3 -19.10 31.77 -73.61
CA PHE A 3 -18.71 30.69 -72.68
C PHE A 3 -18.17 31.12 -71.31
N TYR A 4 -18.30 30.24 -70.30
CA TYR A 4 -17.15 29.68 -69.56
C TYR A 4 -17.52 28.37 -68.84
N PHE A 5 -16.72 27.34 -69.11
CA PHE A 5 -16.62 26.06 -68.40
C PHE A 5 -16.07 26.27 -66.99
N PHE A 6 -16.58 25.56 -65.98
CA PHE A 6 -15.76 25.08 -64.87
C PHE A 6 -16.25 23.72 -64.37
N VAL A 7 -15.30 22.78 -64.39
CA VAL A 7 -15.35 21.43 -63.83
C VAL A 7 -15.40 21.53 -62.31
N ALA A 8 -16.31 20.81 -61.65
CA ALA A 8 -16.26 20.60 -60.20
C ALA A 8 -16.18 19.10 -59.90
N ILE A 9 -15.06 18.76 -59.28
CA ILE A 9 -14.53 17.45 -58.96
C ILE A 9 -15.31 16.78 -57.82
N SER A 10 -15.48 15.48 -57.96
CA SER A 10 -16.04 14.52 -57.01
C SER A 10 -15.37 14.56 -55.63
N PHE A 11 -16.15 14.52 -54.55
CA PHE A 11 -15.69 14.10 -53.22
C PHE A 11 -16.72 13.14 -52.61
N VAL A 12 -16.48 11.85 -52.79
CA VAL A 12 -17.12 10.79 -52.00
C VAL A 12 -16.34 10.70 -50.69
N SER A 13 -16.91 11.24 -49.61
CA SER A 13 -16.35 11.12 -48.27
C SER A 13 -16.46 9.67 -47.78
N PHE A 14 -15.34 8.95 -47.82
CA PHE A 14 -15.20 7.64 -47.19
C PHE A 14 -14.92 7.86 -45.70
N VAL A 15 -15.94 7.67 -44.85
CA VAL A 15 -15.75 7.66 -43.39
C VAL A 15 -15.20 6.29 -43.01
N LEU A 16 -13.88 6.21 -42.86
CA LEU A 16 -13.21 5.04 -42.29
C LEU A 16 -13.38 5.10 -40.76
N PHE A 17 -14.32 4.33 -40.22
CA PHE A 17 -14.34 4.03 -38.79
C PHE A 17 -13.13 3.15 -38.46
N VAL A 18 -12.10 3.74 -37.86
CA VAL A 18 -11.05 2.97 -37.18
C VAL A 18 -11.69 2.39 -35.92
N LEU A 19 -12.05 1.10 -35.97
CA LEU A 19 -12.21 0.31 -34.76
C LEU A 19 -10.83 0.25 -34.10
N VAL A 20 -10.62 1.05 -33.07
CA VAL A 20 -9.52 0.81 -32.14
C VAL A 20 -9.96 -0.40 -31.31
N ASP A 21 -9.45 -1.58 -31.67
CA ASP A 21 -9.49 -2.75 -30.78
C ASP A 21 -8.80 -2.34 -29.48
N SER A 22 -9.59 -2.00 -28.46
CA SER A 22 -9.10 -1.90 -27.10
C SER A 22 -8.81 -3.32 -26.64
N ALA A 23 -7.60 -3.80 -26.92
CA ALA A 23 -7.11 -5.04 -26.36
C ALA A 23 -7.35 -4.99 -24.84
N PRO A 24 -7.95 -6.04 -24.23
CA PRO A 24 -8.08 -6.08 -22.79
C PRO A 24 -6.67 -5.94 -22.21
N VAL A 25 -6.47 -4.93 -21.36
CA VAL A 25 -5.24 -4.77 -20.59
C VAL A 25 -5.12 -6.02 -19.73
N GLU A 26 -4.32 -6.97 -20.19
CA GLU A 26 -3.91 -8.13 -19.41
C GLU A 26 -3.08 -7.58 -18.26
N ILE A 27 -3.73 -7.35 -17.12
CA ILE A 27 -3.06 -7.03 -15.87
C ILE A 27 -2.21 -8.26 -15.57
N GLU A 28 -0.92 -8.17 -15.89
CA GLU A 28 0.10 -9.17 -15.64
C GLU A 28 -0.04 -9.62 -14.18
N ARG A 29 -0.73 -10.75 -13.96
CA ARG A 29 -0.89 -11.32 -12.62
C ARG A 29 0.42 -11.99 -12.29
N ARG A 30 1.38 -11.19 -11.82
CA ARG A 30 2.62 -11.72 -11.28
C ARG A 30 2.28 -12.77 -10.21
N PRO A 31 2.90 -13.96 -10.25
CA PRO A 31 2.66 -14.97 -9.24
C PRO A 31 3.01 -14.41 -7.86
N LYS A 32 2.14 -14.66 -6.88
CA LYS A 32 2.35 -14.21 -5.51
C LYS A 32 3.59 -14.88 -4.92
N ILE A 33 4.34 -14.12 -4.13
CA ILE A 33 5.55 -14.60 -3.47
C ILE A 33 5.15 -15.54 -2.32
N ASN A 34 5.81 -16.70 -2.24
CA ASN A 34 5.57 -17.68 -1.19
C ASN A 34 6.55 -17.49 -0.02
N TYR A 35 6.16 -16.69 0.97
CA TYR A 35 6.93 -16.52 2.21
C TYR A 35 6.67 -17.66 3.20
N THR A 36 7.40 -18.77 3.10
CA THR A 36 7.30 -19.90 4.05
C THR A 36 8.29 -19.83 5.21
N GLN A 37 9.34 -19.00 5.12
CA GLN A 37 10.47 -19.05 6.04
C GLN A 37 10.25 -18.32 7.37
N LEU A 38 9.55 -17.18 7.38
CA LEU A 38 9.26 -16.45 8.62
C LEU A 38 8.05 -16.99 9.38
N TRP A 39 7.04 -17.41 8.63
CA TRP A 39 5.86 -18.06 9.16
C TRP A 39 5.43 -19.18 8.23
N SER A 40 5.42 -20.41 8.76
CA SER A 40 4.99 -21.58 8.00
C SER A 40 3.48 -21.55 7.72
N LYS A 41 2.69 -20.93 8.60
CA LYS A 41 1.23 -20.92 8.50
C LYS A 41 0.70 -19.95 7.42
N PRO A 42 -0.40 -20.30 6.73
CA PRO A 42 -0.98 -19.46 5.67
C PRO A 42 -1.80 -18.26 6.20
N VAL A 43 -2.20 -18.30 7.47
CA VAL A 43 -3.02 -17.27 8.12
C VAL A 43 -2.24 -16.70 9.30
N LEU A 44 -2.02 -15.39 9.29
CA LEU A 44 -1.37 -14.64 10.37
C LEU A 44 -2.39 -13.79 11.10
N THR A 45 -2.25 -13.67 12.41
CA THR A 45 -3.03 -12.77 13.25
C THR A 45 -2.22 -11.51 13.54
N TYR A 46 -2.91 -10.37 13.60
CA TYR A 46 -2.30 -9.13 14.06
C TYR A 46 -3.16 -8.47 15.13
N SER A 47 -2.52 -7.75 16.05
CA SER A 47 -3.21 -7.01 17.11
C SER A 47 -2.62 -5.61 17.28
N ILE A 48 -3.48 -4.64 17.54
CA ILE A 48 -3.09 -3.27 17.91
C ILE A 48 -3.14 -3.23 19.44
N ILE A 49 -1.97 -3.27 20.07
CA ILE A 49 -1.84 -3.39 21.52
C ILE A 49 -1.88 -2.02 22.19
N GLN A 50 -1.21 -1.04 21.59
CA GLN A 50 -1.21 0.35 22.04
C GLN A 50 -1.61 1.24 20.87
N GLN A 51 -2.48 2.20 21.11
CA GLN A 51 -3.01 3.11 20.09
C GLN A 51 -2.31 4.46 20.19
N SER A 52 -2.11 5.12 19.05
CA SER A 52 -1.60 6.49 19.04
C SER A 52 -2.54 7.47 19.72
N LYS A 53 -1.98 8.48 20.40
CA LYS A 53 -2.73 9.64 20.92
C LYS A 53 -3.32 10.53 19.81
N ASN A 54 -2.77 10.46 18.59
CA ASN A 54 -3.12 11.35 17.47
C ASN A 54 -4.14 10.72 16.49
N LEU A 55 -4.44 9.42 16.64
CA LEU A 55 -5.33 8.69 15.72
C LEU A 55 -6.52 8.09 16.47
N SER A 56 -7.69 8.09 15.82
CA SER A 56 -8.83 7.34 16.32
C SER A 56 -8.61 5.83 16.17
N LEU A 57 -9.26 5.02 17.02
CA LEU A 57 -9.16 3.56 16.94
C LEU A 57 -9.63 3.04 15.57
N ASN A 58 -10.65 3.69 15.00
CA ASN A 58 -11.17 3.37 13.68
C ASN A 58 -10.13 3.67 12.60
N ASP A 59 -9.45 4.80 12.66
CA ASP A 59 -8.44 5.18 11.67
C ASP A 59 -7.20 4.28 11.76
N THR A 60 -6.72 3.98 12.96
CA THR A 60 -5.65 3.00 13.17
C THR A 60 -6.07 1.62 12.63
N SER A 61 -7.27 1.15 12.97
CA SER A 61 -7.76 -0.16 12.52
C SER A 61 -7.90 -0.24 11.01
N ASN A 62 -8.44 0.79 10.38
CA ASN A 62 -8.61 0.85 8.92
C ASN A 62 -7.26 0.90 8.21
N THR A 63 -6.29 1.61 8.77
CA THR A 63 -4.92 1.69 8.26
C THR A 63 -4.28 0.31 8.19
N PHE A 64 -4.23 -0.42 9.30
CA PHE A 64 -3.59 -1.75 9.31
C PHE A 64 -4.38 -2.78 8.50
N ARG A 65 -5.71 -2.71 8.53
CA ARG A 65 -6.54 -3.55 7.65
C ARG A 65 -6.21 -3.33 6.18
N TYR A 66 -6.06 -2.06 5.77
CA TYR A 66 -5.67 -1.72 4.41
C TYR A 66 -4.27 -2.22 4.08
N ALA A 67 -3.27 -1.92 4.91
CA ALA A 67 -1.88 -2.29 4.68
C ALA A 67 -1.69 -3.81 4.54
N PHE A 68 -2.29 -4.61 5.44
CA PHE A 68 -2.26 -6.06 5.34
C PHE A 68 -3.06 -6.60 4.15
N SER A 69 -4.20 -5.98 3.81
CA SER A 69 -4.95 -6.35 2.61
C SER A 69 -4.14 -6.12 1.33
N GLN A 70 -3.38 -5.02 1.25
CA GLN A 70 -2.47 -4.79 0.12
C GLN A 70 -1.38 -5.84 0.10
N LEU A 71 -0.77 -6.17 1.24
CA LEU A 71 0.29 -7.17 1.30
C LEU A 71 -0.21 -8.55 0.82
N SER A 72 -1.41 -8.96 1.23
CA SER A 72 -2.05 -10.21 0.76
C SER A 72 -2.27 -10.28 -0.75
N THR A 73 -2.17 -9.16 -1.49
CA THR A 73 -2.24 -9.19 -2.95
C THR A 73 -0.93 -9.68 -3.58
N VAL A 74 0.21 -9.45 -2.92
CA VAL A 74 1.55 -9.80 -3.42
C VAL A 74 2.14 -11.05 -2.77
N ILE A 75 1.64 -11.45 -1.59
CA ILE A 75 2.07 -12.68 -0.90
C ILE A 75 0.94 -13.69 -0.70
N LEU A 76 1.28 -14.96 -0.56
CA LEU A 76 0.35 -16.05 -0.26
C LEU A 76 0.03 -16.17 1.24
N LYS A 77 -0.35 -15.06 1.89
CA LYS A 77 -0.78 -15.02 3.30
C LYS A 77 -2.09 -14.28 3.46
N GLN A 78 -2.87 -14.70 4.45
CA GLN A 78 -4.05 -13.98 4.93
C GLN A 78 -3.75 -13.36 6.29
N PHE A 79 -4.38 -12.21 6.58
CA PHE A 79 -4.20 -11.51 7.84
C PHE A 79 -5.54 -11.30 8.54
N ILE A 80 -5.63 -11.68 9.82
CA ILE A 80 -6.83 -11.55 10.63
C ILE A 80 -6.54 -10.65 11.82
N LYS A 81 -7.34 -9.59 11.99
CA LYS A 81 -7.26 -8.76 13.20
C LYS A 81 -7.79 -9.54 14.39
N GLN A 82 -6.99 -9.65 15.44
CA GLN A 82 -7.44 -10.15 16.73
C GLN A 82 -8.19 -9.04 17.48
N THR A 83 -9.42 -9.32 17.92
CA THR A 83 -10.32 -8.32 18.53
C THR A 83 -10.33 -8.35 20.05
N THR A 84 -9.73 -9.37 20.67
CA THR A 84 -9.69 -9.52 22.13
C THR A 84 -8.29 -9.23 22.67
N ASN A 85 -8.21 -8.24 23.57
CA ASN A 85 -7.01 -7.92 24.38
C ASN A 85 -6.63 -9.03 25.38
N ILE A 86 -7.36 -10.16 25.38
CA ILE A 86 -7.28 -11.24 26.39
C ILE A 86 -7.27 -12.61 25.67
N SER A 87 -6.47 -12.75 24.63
CA SER A 87 -6.07 -14.10 24.23
C SER A 87 -4.85 -14.46 25.05
N SER A 88 -4.84 -15.64 25.67
CA SER A 88 -3.63 -16.22 26.27
C SER A 88 -2.53 -16.48 25.23
N THR A 89 -2.85 -16.36 23.94
CA THR A 89 -1.92 -16.46 22.82
C THR A 89 -1.72 -15.07 22.19
N PRO A 90 -0.50 -14.52 22.22
CA PRO A 90 -0.15 -13.31 21.48
C PRO A 90 -0.48 -13.45 19.99
N ALA A 91 -0.76 -12.32 19.33
CA ALA A 91 -0.87 -12.31 17.88
C ALA A 91 0.53 -12.49 17.24
N ASP A 92 0.57 -12.98 16.00
CA ASP A 92 1.85 -13.14 15.28
C ASP A 92 2.55 -11.80 15.07
N ILE A 93 1.76 -10.75 14.86
CA ILE A 93 2.23 -9.38 14.64
C ILE A 93 1.55 -8.46 15.65
N ASN A 94 2.33 -7.88 16.56
CA ASN A 94 1.84 -6.94 17.55
C ASN A 94 2.23 -5.51 17.16
N ILE A 95 1.29 -4.58 17.24
CA ILE A 95 1.48 -3.19 16.83
C ILE A 95 1.40 -2.29 18.07
N TYR A 96 2.41 -1.45 18.23
CA TYR A 96 2.55 -0.54 19.36
C TYR A 96 2.78 0.89 18.86
N PHE A 97 2.06 1.83 19.46
CA PHE A 97 2.41 3.25 19.43
C PHE A 97 2.92 3.60 20.82
N ALA A 98 4.21 3.90 20.91
CA ALA A 98 4.87 4.25 22.16
C ALA A 98 5.88 5.36 21.89
N PRO A 99 6.18 6.23 22.87
CA PRO A 99 7.27 7.18 22.72
C PRO A 99 8.58 6.42 22.48
N ILE A 100 9.28 6.75 21.38
CA ILE A 100 10.61 6.25 21.06
C ILE A 100 11.54 7.46 21.00
N ASP A 101 12.57 7.49 21.84
CA ASP A 101 13.28 8.73 22.17
C ASP A 101 14.40 9.14 21.18
N SER A 102 14.30 10.41 20.77
CA SER A 102 15.31 11.40 20.33
C SER A 102 16.09 11.25 19.01
N SER A 103 15.99 10.15 18.26
CA SER A 103 16.76 10.00 17.00
C SER A 103 15.92 9.68 15.77
N ASN A 104 15.06 10.62 15.33
CA ASN A 104 14.40 10.61 14.00
C ASN A 104 13.72 9.29 13.56
N GLY A 105 13.39 8.42 14.52
CA GLY A 105 12.89 7.08 14.25
C GLY A 105 11.38 7.09 14.18
N ILE A 106 10.85 7.21 12.97
CA ILE A 106 9.40 7.24 12.68
C ILE A 106 8.72 5.93 13.15
N GLY A 107 9.44 4.81 13.01
CA GLY A 107 9.03 3.50 13.50
C GLY A 107 10.14 2.48 13.32
N HIS A 108 10.06 1.37 14.03
CA HIS A 108 11.00 0.25 13.91
C HIS A 108 10.32 -1.09 14.13
N ILE A 109 10.96 -2.15 13.66
CA ILE A 109 10.51 -3.53 13.82
C ILE A 109 11.42 -4.20 14.84
N ILE A 110 10.81 -4.89 15.79
CA ILE A 110 11.50 -5.86 16.63
C ILE A 110 11.00 -7.23 16.19
N SER A 111 11.83 -7.93 15.42
CA SER A 111 11.52 -9.30 15.02
C SER A 111 11.97 -10.28 16.10
N ARG A 112 11.09 -11.20 16.50
CA ARG A 112 11.39 -12.31 17.41
C ARG A 112 10.78 -13.56 16.82
N SER A 113 11.52 -14.67 16.87
CA SER A 113 11.25 -15.96 16.21
C SER A 113 9.85 -16.59 16.41
N SER A 114 8.98 -16.02 17.23
CA SER A 114 7.60 -16.45 17.39
C SER A 114 6.54 -15.34 17.40
N ASN A 115 6.90 -14.08 17.65
CA ASN A 115 5.97 -12.94 17.72
C ASN A 115 6.70 -11.66 17.29
N ASP A 116 6.44 -11.20 16.08
CA ASP A 116 7.03 -9.95 15.60
C ASP A 116 6.25 -8.75 16.12
N SER A 117 6.95 -7.65 16.33
CA SER A 117 6.34 -6.42 16.82
C SER A 117 6.76 -5.23 15.96
N ILE A 118 5.78 -4.39 15.62
CA ILE A 118 5.99 -3.14 14.90
C ILE A 118 5.73 -2.00 15.87
N TYR A 119 6.71 -1.11 16.00
CA TYR A 119 6.66 0.05 16.86
C TYR A 119 6.61 1.32 16.02
N PHE A 120 5.71 2.22 16.37
CA PHE A 120 5.57 3.56 15.82
C PHE A 120 5.84 4.56 16.93
N ASP A 121 6.61 5.60 16.65
CA ASP A 121 6.89 6.65 17.64
C ASP A 121 5.63 7.49 17.87
N ASP A 122 5.03 7.39 19.05
CA ASP A 122 3.82 8.16 19.39
C ASP A 122 4.10 9.65 19.66
N ASN A 123 5.35 10.09 19.56
CA ASN A 123 5.68 11.51 19.50
C ASN A 123 5.42 12.13 18.13
N GLU A 124 5.32 11.32 17.09
CA GLU A 124 5.07 11.80 15.73
C GLU A 124 3.63 12.28 15.54
N ASN A 125 3.48 13.28 14.68
CA ASN A 125 2.18 13.87 14.35
C ASN A 125 1.45 13.04 13.30
N TRP A 126 1.03 11.85 13.70
CA TRP A 126 0.34 10.90 12.85
C TRP A 126 -0.97 11.45 12.31
N ARG A 127 -1.17 11.26 11.02
CA ARG A 127 -2.40 11.56 10.30
C ARG A 127 -2.75 10.39 9.42
N LYS A 128 -4.05 10.13 9.29
CA LYS A 128 -4.57 9.17 8.31
C LYS A 128 -4.57 9.77 6.91
N TYR A 129 -4.31 8.92 5.93
CA TYR A 129 -4.58 9.21 4.54
C TYR A 129 -6.01 9.72 4.30
N ASN A 130 -6.10 10.88 3.64
CA ASN A 130 -7.34 11.40 3.09
C ASN A 130 -7.14 11.73 1.60
N PRO A 131 -7.88 11.08 0.68
CA PRO A 131 -7.78 11.36 -0.74
C PRO A 131 -8.03 12.82 -1.08
N GLY A 132 -7.18 13.39 -1.95
CA GLY A 132 -7.35 14.76 -2.44
C GLY A 132 -6.88 15.85 -1.47
N GLU A 133 -6.40 15.50 -0.27
CA GLU A 133 -5.82 16.47 0.65
C GLU A 133 -4.31 16.62 0.43
N LYS A 134 -3.79 17.81 0.74
CA LYS A 134 -2.35 18.08 0.79
C LYS A 134 -1.80 17.72 2.17
N LEU A 135 -0.58 17.17 2.18
CA LEU A 135 0.18 16.93 3.40
C LEU A 135 0.69 18.25 3.96
N ASP A 136 0.44 18.50 5.23
CA ASP A 136 1.24 19.46 6.00
C ASP A 136 2.64 18.86 6.16
N PRO A 137 3.73 19.61 5.89
CA PRO A 137 5.10 19.13 6.10
C PRO A 137 5.41 18.62 7.52
N LYS A 138 4.60 18.99 8.51
CA LYS A 138 4.74 18.57 9.91
C LYS A 138 3.89 17.34 10.28
N GLN A 139 3.22 16.71 9.31
CA GLN A 139 2.38 15.54 9.54
C GLN A 139 3.01 14.30 8.92
N MET A 140 2.77 13.16 9.57
CA MET A 140 3.23 11.85 9.10
C MET A 140 2.05 10.98 8.70
N ASP A 141 2.10 10.42 7.50
CA ASP A 141 1.04 9.52 7.05
C ASP A 141 1.25 8.11 7.61
N ILE A 142 0.34 7.72 8.51
CA ILE A 142 0.40 6.41 9.15
C ILE A 142 0.15 5.25 8.18
N THR A 143 -0.60 5.46 7.10
CA THR A 143 -0.87 4.41 6.11
C THR A 143 0.37 4.04 5.35
N TRP A 144 1.13 5.02 4.88
CA TRP A 144 2.38 4.72 4.21
C TRP A 144 3.39 4.11 5.17
N GLU A 145 3.54 4.67 6.37
CA GLU A 145 4.51 4.14 7.32
C GLU A 145 4.16 2.72 7.76
N ALA A 146 2.88 2.44 8.00
CA ALA A 146 2.44 1.08 8.29
C ALA A 146 2.79 0.12 7.15
N MET A 147 2.58 0.51 5.89
CA MET A 147 2.99 -0.30 4.75
C MET A 147 4.51 -0.45 4.65
N ASN A 148 5.29 0.60 4.92
CA ASN A 148 6.74 0.57 4.91
C ASN A 148 7.29 -0.40 5.97
N GLN A 149 6.78 -0.33 7.21
CA GLN A 149 7.16 -1.23 8.28
C GLN A 149 6.67 -2.66 8.03
N ILE A 150 5.45 -2.85 7.54
CA ILE A 150 4.94 -4.18 7.15
C ILE A 150 5.80 -4.77 6.02
N ARG A 151 6.20 -3.98 5.01
CA ARG A 151 7.14 -4.46 3.98
C ARG A 151 8.44 -4.91 4.61
N ASN A 152 9.04 -4.07 5.45
CA ASN A 152 10.32 -4.35 6.09
C ASN A 152 10.25 -5.61 6.96
N LEU A 153 9.11 -5.89 7.60
CA LEU A 153 8.90 -7.11 8.37
C LEU A 153 9.08 -8.38 7.52
N PHE A 154 8.63 -8.31 6.26
CA PHE A 154 8.77 -9.39 5.28
C PHE A 154 10.08 -9.28 4.46
N TYR A 155 10.88 -8.22 4.64
CA TYR A 155 12.13 -7.96 3.92
C TYR A 155 13.39 -8.24 4.76
N VAL A 156 13.36 -7.97 6.07
CA VAL A 156 14.52 -8.08 6.98
C VAL A 156 15.04 -9.53 7.09
N ASN A 157 14.31 -10.51 6.58
CA ASN A 157 14.56 -11.91 6.84
C ASN A 157 15.02 -12.78 5.66
N GLU A 158 15.13 -12.31 4.40
CA GLU A 158 15.80 -13.05 3.28
C GLU A 158 16.33 -12.17 2.11
N VAL A 159 17.26 -12.75 1.33
CA VAL A 159 18.26 -12.15 0.41
C VAL A 159 17.96 -12.47 -1.07
N THR A 160 18.50 -11.65 -2.00
CA THR A 160 18.52 -11.72 -3.48
C THR A 160 17.40 -10.98 -4.23
N ASN A 161 17.79 -10.25 -5.29
CA ASN A 161 17.03 -9.12 -5.86
C ASN A 161 15.72 -9.48 -6.61
N ALA A 162 15.37 -10.76 -6.78
CA ALA A 162 14.34 -11.18 -7.72
C ALA A 162 12.90 -11.11 -7.16
N ASP A 163 12.70 -11.26 -5.84
CA ASP A 163 11.36 -11.33 -5.22
C ASP A 163 11.16 -10.23 -4.17
N LYS A 164 11.37 -8.96 -4.57
CA LYS A 164 11.19 -7.84 -3.64
C LYS A 164 9.74 -7.40 -3.60
N ILE A 165 9.15 -7.38 -2.41
CA ILE A 165 7.96 -6.56 -2.17
C ILE A 165 8.41 -5.10 -2.26
N LEU A 166 7.89 -4.40 -3.25
CA LEU A 166 8.14 -2.99 -3.45
C LEU A 166 6.92 -2.19 -2.98
N LEU A 167 7.19 -1.02 -2.41
CA LEU A 167 6.17 -0.06 -2.00
C LEU A 167 6.26 1.13 -2.96
N ASP A 168 5.12 1.67 -3.37
CA ASP A 168 5.11 2.86 -4.23
C ASP A 168 5.87 4.00 -3.54
N SER A 169 6.83 4.59 -4.27
CA SER A 169 7.68 5.66 -3.76
C SER A 169 6.98 7.02 -3.79
N SER A 170 5.85 7.12 -4.49
CA SER A 170 5.09 8.36 -4.63
C SER A 170 3.88 8.40 -3.70
N TYR A 171 3.94 9.29 -2.71
CA TYR A 171 2.82 9.62 -1.82
C TYR A 171 1.84 10.59 -2.48
N SER A 172 2.17 11.10 -3.66
CA SER A 172 1.39 12.14 -4.30
C SER A 172 1.38 12.05 -5.82
N ASP A 173 0.24 12.36 -6.43
CA ASP A 173 0.10 12.51 -7.88
C ASP A 173 0.86 13.75 -8.40
N SER A 174 0.78 13.99 -9.72
CA SER A 174 1.38 15.17 -10.36
C SER A 174 0.85 16.51 -9.80
N ASN A 175 -0.29 16.50 -9.10
CA ASN A 175 -0.91 17.66 -8.48
C ASN A 175 -0.59 17.78 -6.99
N LYS A 176 0.29 16.91 -6.46
CA LYS A 176 0.63 16.80 -5.04
C LYS A 176 -0.55 16.34 -4.16
N ASN A 177 -1.58 15.74 -4.74
CA ASN A 177 -2.67 15.14 -3.98
C ASN A 177 -2.23 13.77 -3.48
N TYR A 178 -2.64 13.42 -2.27
CA TYR A 178 -2.27 12.13 -1.71
C TYR A 178 -2.86 10.96 -2.50
N VAL A 179 -2.01 9.98 -2.85
CA VAL A 179 -2.40 8.70 -3.47
C VAL A 179 -2.15 7.56 -2.50
N LEU A 180 -3.11 6.62 -2.39
CA LEU A 180 -2.93 5.45 -1.54
C LEU A 180 -1.72 4.61 -1.99
N PRO A 181 -0.78 4.31 -1.09
CA PRO A 181 0.33 3.43 -1.42
C PRO A 181 -0.17 2.01 -1.71
N LYS A 182 0.53 1.33 -2.62
CA LYS A 182 0.27 -0.06 -3.02
C LYS A 182 1.56 -0.85 -2.97
N PHE A 183 1.43 -2.16 -2.73
CA PHE A 183 2.53 -3.09 -2.93
C PHE A 183 2.53 -3.64 -4.36
N TYR A 184 3.71 -3.97 -4.85
CA TYR A 184 3.93 -4.70 -6.08
C TYR A 184 5.08 -5.68 -5.89
N SER A 185 5.03 -6.80 -6.63
CA SER A 185 6.14 -7.74 -6.78
C SER A 185 6.78 -7.56 -8.14
#